data_AF-A0A9R0I9U4-F1
#
_entry.id   AF-A0A9R0I9U4-F1
#
_cell.length_a   1.000
_cell.length_b   1.000
_cell.length_c   1.000
_cell.angle_alpha   90.00
_cell.angle_beta   90.00
_cell.angle_gamma   90.00
#
_symmetry.space_group_name_H-M   'P 1'
#
loop_
_entity.id
_entity.type
_entity.pdbx_description
1 polymer ?
#
loop_
_entity_poly.entity_id
_entity_poly.type
_entity_poly.pdbx_seq_one_letter_code
_entity_poly.pdbx_strand_id
1 'polypeptide(L)'
;MSLKLTPFNKAYVVIPPIFNPTFCTNMLSLRYPPQNITPSLESIHLSRNYSSRYVVVCGLKGPRPRYPRVWKTQKKIGTISKSRKLVDCIKELSNVKEEVYGALDSFIAWDLEFPLITVKKALKTLENEKEWKRIIQVTKWMLSKGQGRTMGSYFMLMNALGEEDRLEEAEELWTRLFSEHLESTPRMFFDKMIGIYYTREMHDKMFDVFADMEELGLRPTTSIVKNVGAVFRKLGMMDKYEKLNQKYPPPKWEFRYIKGKRVKVRTKQSDDSSDENDVDDLNEQGESNDSDNEHDVQPDGLQDEEDNSTKFME
;
A
#
# COMPACT_ATOMS: atom_id res chain seq x y z
N MET A 1 8.29 13.31 21.69
CA MET A 1 7.45 14.38 21.10
C MET A 1 6.01 13.88 21.04
N SER A 2 5.17 14.17 22.04
CA SER A 2 3.78 13.71 22.07
C SER A 2 2.92 14.38 20.98
N LEU A 3 2.13 13.59 20.26
CA LEU A 3 1.19 14.13 19.27
C LEU A 3 -0.15 14.43 19.93
N LYS A 4 -0.43 15.71 20.19
CA LYS A 4 -1.81 16.17 20.38
C LYS A 4 -2.53 16.14 19.03
N LEU A 5 -3.04 14.97 18.64
CA LEU A 5 -3.99 14.84 17.54
C LEU A 5 -5.29 15.52 17.95
N THR A 6 -5.68 16.55 17.20
CA THR A 6 -6.85 17.39 17.50
C THR A 6 -8.16 16.62 17.32
N PRO A 7 -9.17 16.82 18.19
CA PRO A 7 -10.45 16.11 18.10
C PRO A 7 -11.22 16.52 16.83
N PHE A 8 -11.45 15.57 15.94
CA PHE A 8 -12.31 15.73 14.76
C PHE A 8 -13.79 15.65 15.15
N ASN A 9 -14.33 16.73 15.73
CA ASN A 9 -15.78 16.95 15.77
C ASN A 9 -16.13 18.44 15.85
N LYS A 10 -16.13 19.11 14.69
CA LYS A 10 -16.96 20.27 14.42
C LYS A 10 -17.66 20.04 13.09
N ALA A 11 -18.97 19.79 13.15
CA ALA A 11 -19.81 19.74 11.97
C ALA A 11 -19.89 21.14 11.37
N TYR A 12 -19.18 21.37 10.26
CA TYR A 12 -19.38 22.55 9.45
C TYR A 12 -20.70 22.39 8.69
N VAL A 13 -21.77 22.91 9.27
CA VAL A 13 -23.03 23.12 8.56
C VAL A 13 -22.77 24.18 7.49
N VAL A 14 -22.62 23.73 6.25
CA VAL A 14 -22.53 24.62 5.08
C VAL A 14 -23.92 25.21 4.85
N ILE A 15 -24.17 26.38 5.44
CA ILE A 15 -25.36 27.19 5.14
C ILE A 15 -25.14 27.77 3.73
N PRO A 16 -25.94 27.40 2.72
CA PRO A 16 -25.80 27.96 1.38
C PRO A 16 -26.18 29.45 1.39
N PRO A 17 -25.44 30.33 0.69
CA PRO A 17 -25.80 31.74 0.60
C PRO A 17 -27.12 31.91 -0.15
N ILE A 18 -28.01 32.73 0.41
CA ILE A 18 -29.33 33.04 -0.15
C ILE A 18 -29.14 33.83 -1.46
N PHE A 19 -29.57 33.25 -2.57
CA PHE A 19 -29.41 33.81 -3.90
C PHE A 19 -30.51 34.83 -4.21
N ASN A 20 -30.24 36.12 -4.05
CA ASN A 20 -31.16 37.20 -4.45
C ASN A 20 -31.01 37.49 -5.95
N PRO A 21 -32.07 37.32 -6.77
CA PRO A 21 -32.00 37.60 -8.20
C PRO A 21 -32.38 39.07 -8.48
N THR A 22 -31.39 39.92 -8.76
CA THR A 22 -31.64 41.23 -9.36
C THR A 22 -30.82 41.43 -10.62
N PHE A 23 -31.52 41.35 -11.76
CA PHE A 23 -31.29 42.06 -13.02
C PHE A 23 -29.86 42.49 -13.37
N CYS A 24 -29.26 41.78 -14.33
CA CYS A 24 -28.61 42.42 -15.47
C CYS A 24 -28.66 41.49 -16.69
N THR A 25 -29.63 41.72 -17.57
CA THR A 25 -29.75 41.03 -18.85
C THR A 25 -28.63 41.45 -19.80
N ASN A 26 -27.81 40.51 -20.26
CA ASN A 26 -27.04 40.64 -21.49
C ASN A 26 -26.92 39.26 -22.15
N MET A 27 -27.92 38.91 -22.96
CA MET A 27 -27.84 37.74 -23.83
C MET A 27 -26.81 37.98 -24.94
N LEU A 28 -25.64 37.34 -24.82
CA LEU A 28 -24.74 37.15 -25.96
C LEU A 28 -25.33 36.09 -26.89
N SER A 29 -26.31 36.49 -27.69
CA SER A 29 -26.78 35.68 -28.81
C SER A 29 -25.70 35.59 -29.88
N LEU A 30 -25.33 34.36 -30.26
CA LEU A 30 -24.53 34.08 -31.45
C LEU A 30 -25.32 34.52 -32.70
N ARG A 31 -25.14 35.79 -33.10
CA ARG A 31 -25.59 36.25 -34.41
C ARG A 31 -24.67 35.66 -35.47
N TYR A 32 -25.23 34.84 -36.35
CA TYR A 32 -24.59 34.52 -37.62
C TYR A 32 -24.30 35.82 -38.39
N PRO A 33 -23.11 35.97 -39.01
CA PRO A 33 -22.89 37.10 -39.91
C PRO A 33 -23.83 36.99 -41.13
N PRO A 34 -24.36 38.10 -41.63
CA PRO A 34 -25.20 38.08 -42.83
C PRO A 34 -24.40 37.57 -44.03
N GLN A 35 -25.07 36.83 -44.92
CA GLN A 35 -24.49 36.41 -46.19
C GLN A 35 -24.26 37.63 -47.08
N ASN A 36 -23.00 38.06 -47.20
CA ASN A 36 -22.63 39.05 -48.21
C ASN A 36 -22.77 38.42 -49.59
N ILE A 37 -23.79 38.84 -50.33
CA ILE A 37 -23.95 38.54 -51.75
C ILE A 37 -22.79 39.22 -52.48
N THR A 38 -21.83 38.44 -52.97
CA THR A 38 -20.78 38.95 -53.85
C THR A 38 -21.40 39.36 -55.19
N PRO A 39 -21.07 40.54 -55.75
CA PRO A 39 -21.42 40.81 -57.14
C PRO A 39 -20.71 39.80 -58.04
N SER A 40 -21.35 39.43 -59.16
CA SER A 40 -20.79 38.53 -60.16
C SER A 40 -19.44 39.07 -60.67
N LEU A 41 -18.36 38.34 -60.43
CA LEU A 41 -17.09 38.60 -61.10
C LEU A 41 -17.27 38.32 -62.60
N GLU A 42 -17.08 39.36 -63.41
CA GLU A 42 -17.04 39.22 -64.87
C GLU A 42 -15.95 38.22 -65.28
N SER A 43 -16.28 37.34 -66.21
CA SER A 43 -15.34 36.36 -66.75
C SER A 43 -14.30 37.07 -67.63
N ILE A 44 -13.14 37.40 -67.05
CA ILE A 44 -12.01 37.93 -67.81
C ILE A 44 -11.53 36.83 -68.77
N HIS A 45 -11.91 36.97 -70.05
CA HIS A 45 -11.39 36.14 -71.13
C HIS A 45 -9.88 36.40 -71.31
N LEU A 46 -9.04 35.59 -70.67
CA LEU A 46 -7.61 35.60 -70.98
C LEU A 46 -7.40 35.08 -72.41
N SER A 47 -7.02 35.99 -73.31
CA SER A 47 -6.66 35.68 -74.69
C SER A 47 -5.47 34.73 -74.72
N ARG A 48 -5.72 33.50 -75.20
CA ARG A 48 -4.69 32.51 -75.48
C ARG A 48 -3.85 32.95 -76.68
N ASN A 49 -2.57 33.30 -76.48
CA ASN A 49 -1.50 32.93 -77.41
C ASN A 49 -0.08 33.10 -76.83
N TYR A 50 0.76 32.13 -77.18
CA TYR A 50 2.22 31.98 -77.03
C TYR A 50 3.02 33.30 -77.08
N SER A 51 4.11 33.53 -76.32
CA SER A 51 5.25 32.62 -76.13
C SER A 51 6.29 33.12 -75.10
N SER A 52 6.89 32.19 -74.35
CA SER A 52 8.27 32.20 -73.82
C SER A 52 8.82 33.42 -73.05
N ARG A 53 8.99 33.28 -71.71
CA ARG A 53 10.36 33.22 -71.07
C ARG A 53 10.44 33.11 -69.52
N TYR A 54 9.35 33.01 -68.77
CA TYR A 54 9.39 32.79 -67.32
C TYR A 54 8.62 31.55 -66.85
N VAL A 55 8.87 30.40 -67.49
CA VAL A 55 8.59 29.12 -66.83
C VAL A 55 9.69 28.89 -65.82
N VAL A 56 9.44 29.24 -64.55
CA VAL A 56 10.25 28.75 -63.44
C VAL A 56 10.01 27.26 -63.37
N VAL A 57 10.91 26.49 -64.00
CA VAL A 57 10.97 25.05 -63.78
C VAL A 57 11.35 24.86 -62.33
N CYS A 58 10.35 24.61 -61.48
CA CYS A 58 10.55 23.98 -60.19
C CYS A 58 11.21 22.63 -60.48
N GLY A 59 12.56 22.62 -60.50
CA GLY A 59 13.35 21.41 -60.69
C GLY A 59 12.83 20.33 -59.76
N LEU A 60 12.72 19.11 -60.28
CA LEU A 60 11.94 17.98 -59.74
C LEU A 60 12.25 17.63 -58.28
N LYS A 61 11.82 18.49 -57.35
CA LYS A 61 11.64 18.16 -55.95
C LYS A 61 10.48 17.17 -55.94
N GLY A 62 10.86 15.89 -55.90
CA GLY A 62 9.94 14.77 -55.76
C GLY A 62 8.96 14.98 -54.61
N PRO A 63 7.89 14.17 -54.55
CA PRO A 63 6.77 14.37 -53.63
C PRO A 63 7.25 14.72 -52.22
N ARG A 64 6.89 15.94 -51.76
CA ARG A 64 7.38 16.56 -50.51
C ARG A 64 7.44 15.49 -49.41
N PRO A 65 8.61 15.19 -48.82
CA PRO A 65 8.75 14.08 -47.88
C PRO A 65 7.72 14.16 -46.77
N ARG A 66 6.70 13.31 -46.85
CA ARG A 66 5.73 13.12 -45.78
C ARG A 66 6.38 12.15 -44.80
N TYR A 67 7.18 12.69 -43.89
CA TYR A 67 7.56 11.95 -42.68
C TYR A 67 6.27 11.39 -42.06
N PRO A 68 6.21 10.10 -41.71
CA PRO A 68 5.05 9.57 -41.01
C PRO A 68 4.85 10.45 -39.77
N ARG A 69 3.62 10.92 -39.55
CA ARG A 69 3.30 11.77 -38.41
C ARG A 69 3.35 10.87 -37.18
N VAL A 70 4.56 10.66 -36.64
CA VAL A 70 4.80 9.90 -35.41
C VAL A 70 4.38 10.77 -34.23
N TRP A 71 3.11 10.66 -33.87
CA TRP A 71 2.62 11.08 -32.56
C TRP A 71 3.39 10.27 -31.54
N LYS A 72 4.39 10.88 -30.89
CA LYS A 72 5.15 10.26 -29.80
C LYS A 72 4.20 10.05 -28.63
N THR A 73 3.60 8.88 -28.56
CA THR A 73 2.87 8.42 -27.39
C THR A 73 3.87 8.32 -26.23
N GLN A 74 3.76 9.22 -25.25
CA GLN A 74 4.51 9.03 -24.02
C GLN A 74 3.95 7.79 -23.33
N LYS A 75 4.81 6.78 -23.12
CA LYS A 75 4.43 5.60 -22.35
C LYS A 75 4.04 6.06 -20.94
N LYS A 76 2.82 5.74 -20.49
CA LYS A 76 2.40 6.00 -19.11
C LYS A 76 3.38 5.30 -18.16
N ILE A 77 3.94 6.05 -17.20
CA ILE A 77 4.83 5.48 -16.19
C ILE A 77 3.99 4.59 -15.28
N GLY A 78 4.29 3.28 -15.28
CA GLY A 78 3.56 2.31 -14.48
C GLY A 78 3.71 2.54 -12.97
N THR A 79 2.69 2.16 -12.20
CA THR A 79 2.61 2.36 -10.75
C THR A 79 3.82 1.76 -10.00
N ILE A 80 4.35 0.64 -10.49
CA ILE A 80 5.55 -0.02 -9.92
C ILE A 80 6.81 0.84 -10.13
N SER A 81 6.97 1.44 -11.30
CA SER A 81 8.07 2.36 -11.58
C SER A 81 7.94 3.66 -10.79
N LYS A 82 6.71 4.19 -10.61
CA LYS A 82 6.45 5.32 -9.71
C LYS A 82 6.80 4.98 -8.26
N SER A 83 6.42 3.80 -7.76
CA SER A 83 6.67 3.43 -6.36
C SER A 83 8.15 3.17 -6.08
N ARG A 84 8.90 2.60 -7.03
CA ARG A 84 10.36 2.47 -6.91
C ARG A 84 11.04 3.85 -6.78
N LYS A 85 10.75 4.77 -7.70
CA LYS A 85 11.26 6.16 -7.62
C LYS A 85 10.93 6.84 -6.29
N LEU A 86 9.72 6.63 -5.77
CA LEU A 86 9.31 7.16 -4.47
C LEU A 86 10.20 6.62 -3.33
N VAL A 87 10.47 5.30 -3.32
CA VAL A 87 11.38 4.66 -2.35
C VAL A 87 12.80 5.21 -2.47
N ASP A 88 13.32 5.30 -3.69
CA ASP A 88 14.67 5.80 -3.96
C ASP A 88 14.81 7.25 -3.41
N CYS A 89 13.87 8.13 -3.74
CA CYS A 89 13.83 9.50 -3.19
C CYS A 89 13.72 9.54 -1.66
N ILE A 90 12.92 8.66 -1.03
CA ILE A 90 12.77 8.65 0.44
C ILE A 90 14.06 8.20 1.13
N LYS A 91 14.81 7.26 0.54
CA LYS A 91 16.05 6.72 1.10
C LYS A 91 17.16 7.78 1.15
N GLU A 92 17.29 8.59 0.10
CA GLU A 92 18.35 9.61 -0.05
C GLU A 92 18.23 10.80 0.92
N LEU A 93 17.05 11.05 1.51
CA LEU A 93 16.79 12.19 2.41
C LEU A 93 17.38 11.97 3.80
N SER A 94 17.49 13.03 4.61
CA SER A 94 17.77 12.84 6.03
C SER A 94 16.56 12.25 6.79
N ASN A 95 16.73 12.02 8.09
CA ASN A 95 15.64 11.61 8.97
C ASN A 95 14.79 12.77 9.51
N VAL A 96 15.05 14.02 9.07
CA VAL A 96 14.29 15.20 9.47
C VAL A 96 12.87 15.14 8.89
N LYS A 97 11.86 15.32 9.74
CA LYS A 97 10.44 15.24 9.36
C LYS A 97 10.10 16.18 8.20
N GLU A 98 10.61 17.40 8.23
CA GLU A 98 10.29 18.46 7.27
C GLU A 98 10.82 18.16 5.87
N GLU A 99 12.05 17.65 5.75
CA GLU A 99 12.62 17.21 4.48
C GLU A 99 11.84 16.04 3.88
N VAL A 100 11.55 15.02 4.69
CA VAL A 100 10.77 13.85 4.23
C VAL A 100 9.36 14.27 3.82
N TYR A 101 8.67 15.11 4.60
CA TYR A 101 7.30 15.51 4.30
C TYR A 101 7.26 16.48 3.09
N GLY A 102 8.24 17.37 2.96
CA GLY A 102 8.38 18.25 1.80
C GLY A 102 8.68 17.51 0.50
N ALA A 103 9.56 16.50 0.55
CA ALA A 103 9.83 15.63 -0.58
C ALA A 103 8.58 14.83 -0.98
N LEU A 104 7.87 14.22 -0.02
CA LEU A 104 6.63 13.48 -0.26
C LEU A 104 5.51 14.39 -0.81
N ASP A 105 5.36 15.61 -0.30
CA ASP A 105 4.40 16.60 -0.82
C ASP A 105 4.76 17.07 -2.23
N SER A 106 6.05 17.32 -2.51
CA SER A 106 6.52 17.70 -3.85
C SER A 106 6.37 16.57 -4.88
N PHE A 107 6.46 15.30 -4.44
CA PHE A 107 6.19 14.13 -5.27
C PHE A 107 4.71 14.06 -5.68
N ILE A 108 3.79 14.43 -4.76
CA ILE A 108 2.35 14.47 -5.03
C ILE A 108 1.93 15.70 -5.83
N ALA A 109 2.64 16.84 -5.74
CA ALA A 109 2.19 18.13 -6.26
C ALA A 109 1.76 18.17 -7.75
N TRP A 110 2.13 17.18 -8.56
CA TRP A 110 1.78 17.04 -9.98
C TRP A 110 0.74 15.94 -10.29
N ASP A 111 0.38 15.09 -9.32
CA ASP A 111 -0.65 14.06 -9.48
C ASP A 111 -2.04 14.62 -9.11
N LEU A 112 -3.04 14.41 -9.97
CA LEU A 112 -4.42 14.92 -9.80
C LEU A 112 -5.17 14.25 -8.63
N GLU A 113 -4.81 13.01 -8.31
CA GLU A 113 -5.38 12.20 -7.25
C GLU A 113 -4.27 11.71 -6.31
N PHE A 114 -4.59 11.51 -5.04
CA PHE A 114 -3.62 10.99 -4.08
C PHE A 114 -3.16 9.59 -4.52
N PRO A 115 -1.86 9.33 -4.74
CA PRO A 115 -1.36 8.11 -5.37
C PRO A 115 -1.29 6.93 -4.38
N LEU A 116 -2.42 6.59 -3.75
CA LEU A 116 -2.55 5.61 -2.66
C LEU A 116 -1.97 4.24 -3.04
N ILE A 117 -2.19 3.78 -4.27
CA ILE A 117 -1.66 2.50 -4.76
C ILE A 117 -0.12 2.55 -4.88
N THR A 118 0.44 3.67 -5.34
CA THR A 118 1.89 3.90 -5.41
C THR A 118 2.51 3.89 -4.03
N VAL A 119 1.92 4.62 -3.07
CA VAL A 119 2.39 4.68 -1.68
C VAL A 119 2.28 3.30 -1.02
N LYS A 120 1.17 2.57 -1.22
CA LYS A 120 1.00 1.19 -0.74
C LYS A 120 2.03 0.22 -1.32
N LYS A 121 2.41 0.35 -2.60
CA LYS A 121 3.49 -0.45 -3.21
C LYS A 121 4.86 -0.06 -2.64
N ALA A 122 5.13 1.24 -2.44
CA ALA A 122 6.37 1.74 -1.84
C ALA A 122 6.55 1.29 -0.38
N LEU A 123 5.47 1.29 0.41
CA LEU A 123 5.47 0.79 1.79
C LEU A 123 5.79 -0.70 1.86
N LYS A 124 5.24 -1.52 0.97
CA LYS A 124 5.58 -2.96 0.89
C LYS A 124 7.04 -3.21 0.53
N THR A 125 7.63 -2.39 -0.36
CA THR A 125 9.06 -2.51 -0.66
C THR A 125 9.94 -2.09 0.53
N LEU A 126 9.57 -1.02 1.26
CA LEU A 126 10.26 -0.63 2.49
C LEU A 126 10.12 -1.69 3.60
N GLU A 127 8.97 -2.38 3.68
CA GLU A 127 8.72 -3.49 4.61
C GLU A 127 9.62 -4.70 4.32
N ASN A 128 9.77 -5.08 3.04
CA ASN A 128 10.72 -6.11 2.62
C ASN A 128 12.18 -5.74 2.95
N GLU A 129 12.52 -4.45 2.85
CA GLU A 129 13.84 -3.89 3.17
C GLU A 129 14.04 -3.62 4.67
N LYS A 130 12.99 -3.78 5.50
CA LYS A 130 12.98 -3.52 6.95
C LYS A 130 13.32 -2.07 7.35
N GLU A 131 13.01 -1.10 6.49
CA GLU A 131 13.22 0.33 6.71
C GLU A 131 12.14 0.94 7.63
N TRP A 132 12.00 0.42 8.84
CA TRP A 132 10.92 0.73 9.79
C TRP A 132 10.76 2.24 10.06
N LYS A 133 11.87 2.98 10.17
CA LYS A 133 11.89 4.45 10.31
C LYS A 133 11.15 5.15 9.17
N ARG A 134 11.41 4.74 7.93
CA ARG A 134 10.78 5.30 6.73
C ARG A 134 9.31 4.91 6.65
N ILE A 135 8.97 3.66 7.00
CA ILE A 135 7.57 3.19 7.08
C ILE A 135 6.77 4.06 8.06
N ILE A 136 7.30 4.34 9.24
CA ILE A 136 6.64 5.22 10.23
C ILE A 136 6.48 6.64 9.65
N GLN A 137 7.51 7.22 9.05
CA GLN A 137 7.46 8.58 8.48
C GLN A 137 6.39 8.69 7.38
N VAL A 138 6.43 7.79 6.38
CA VAL A 138 5.51 7.76 5.24
C VAL A 138 4.07 7.47 5.68
N THR A 139 3.88 6.53 6.62
CA THR A 139 2.53 6.19 7.09
C THR A 139 1.92 7.32 7.91
N LYS A 140 2.69 7.98 8.78
CA LYS A 140 2.23 9.17 9.51
C LYS A 140 1.93 10.34 8.58
N TRP A 141 2.76 10.55 7.54
CA TRP A 141 2.50 11.56 6.53
C TRP A 141 1.18 11.26 5.78
N MET A 142 0.99 10.04 5.28
CA MET A 142 -0.24 9.61 4.59
C MET A 142 -1.48 9.84 5.45
N LEU A 143 -1.44 9.42 6.73
CA LEU A 143 -2.53 9.63 7.69
C LEU A 143 -2.77 11.12 7.99
N SER A 144 -1.71 11.96 8.02
CA SER A 144 -1.83 13.41 8.24
C SER A 144 -2.56 14.13 7.10
N LYS A 145 -2.50 13.61 5.87
CA LYS A 145 -3.31 14.08 4.72
C LYS A 145 -4.76 13.57 4.75
N GLY A 146 -5.16 12.84 5.79
CA GLY A 146 -6.46 12.18 5.90
C GLY A 146 -6.59 10.92 5.03
N GLN A 147 -5.52 10.48 4.38
CA GLN A 147 -5.51 9.38 3.42
C GLN A 147 -5.11 8.07 4.08
N GLY A 148 -5.50 6.94 3.48
CA GLY A 148 -5.10 5.62 3.98
C GLY A 148 -5.62 5.28 5.40
N ARG A 149 -6.74 5.87 5.84
CA ARG A 149 -7.41 5.51 7.11
C ARG A 149 -8.03 4.12 7.03
N THR A 150 -7.19 3.09 7.11
CA THR A 150 -7.59 1.68 7.02
C THR A 150 -6.92 0.87 8.13
N MET A 151 -7.56 -0.21 8.59
CA MET A 151 -6.97 -1.13 9.57
C MET A 151 -5.59 -1.65 9.12
N GLY A 152 -5.39 -1.90 7.82
CA GLY A 152 -4.08 -2.32 7.30
C GLY A 152 -2.98 -1.26 7.48
N SER A 153 -3.31 0.03 7.29
CA SER A 153 -2.36 1.14 7.49
C SER A 153 -2.04 1.38 8.97
N TYR A 154 -3.03 1.25 9.84
CA TYR A 154 -2.81 1.30 11.29
C TYR A 154 -1.99 0.11 11.80
N PHE A 155 -2.29 -1.10 11.34
CA PHE A 155 -1.54 -2.30 11.68
C PHE A 155 -0.07 -2.19 11.26
N MET A 156 0.19 -1.73 10.04
CA MET A 156 1.56 -1.53 9.53
C MET A 156 2.32 -0.44 10.31
N LEU A 157 1.65 0.64 10.73
CA LEU A 157 2.26 1.64 11.61
C LEU A 157 2.61 1.05 12.98
N MET A 158 1.69 0.30 13.59
CA MET A 158 1.91 -0.35 14.89
C MET A 158 3.00 -1.44 14.82
N ASN A 159 3.04 -2.19 13.71
CA ASN A 159 4.10 -3.15 13.42
C ASN A 159 5.46 -2.45 13.41
N ALA A 160 5.62 -1.41 12.58
CA ALA A 160 6.87 -0.67 12.47
C ALA A 160 7.29 0.04 13.77
N LEU A 161 6.33 0.60 14.54
CA LEU A 161 6.62 1.18 15.87
C LEU A 161 7.14 0.13 16.86
N GLY A 162 6.61 -1.09 16.80
CA GLY A 162 7.06 -2.21 17.63
C GLY A 162 8.50 -2.65 17.33
N GLU A 163 8.92 -2.61 16.07
CA GLU A 163 10.29 -2.92 15.62
C GLU A 163 11.28 -1.77 15.88
N GLU A 164 10.83 -0.50 15.82
CA GLU A 164 11.65 0.70 16.12
C GLU A 164 11.75 1.04 17.62
N ASP A 165 11.27 0.14 18.48
CA ASP A 165 11.22 0.29 19.95
C ASP A 165 10.46 1.53 20.49
N ARG A 166 9.52 2.06 19.71
CA ARG A 166 8.73 3.26 20.08
C ARG A 166 7.44 2.88 20.80
N LEU A 167 7.59 2.22 21.96
CA LEU A 167 6.49 1.65 22.72
C LEU A 167 5.39 2.66 23.06
N GLU A 168 5.74 3.83 23.60
CA GLU A 168 4.80 4.87 24.03
C GLU A 168 3.81 5.26 22.91
N GLU A 169 4.31 5.34 21.67
CA GLU A 169 3.52 5.71 20.50
C GLU A 169 2.71 4.53 19.94
N ALA A 170 3.17 3.29 20.16
CA ALA A 170 2.40 2.09 19.87
C ALA A 170 1.23 1.94 20.85
N GLU A 171 1.46 2.22 22.14
CA GLU A 171 0.41 2.26 23.17
C GLU A 171 -0.62 3.37 22.90
N GLU A 172 -0.17 4.60 22.59
CA GLU A 172 -1.08 5.71 22.23
C GLU A 172 -1.94 5.37 20.99
N LEU A 173 -1.36 4.68 20.00
CA LEU A 173 -2.07 4.20 18.82
C LEU A 173 -3.05 3.07 19.16
N TRP A 174 -2.64 2.10 19.99
CA TRP A 174 -3.48 0.99 20.44
C TRP A 174 -4.69 1.50 21.22
N THR A 175 -4.50 2.29 22.28
CA THR A 175 -5.59 2.82 23.10
C THR A 175 -6.57 3.64 22.27
N ARG A 176 -6.09 4.45 21.31
CA ARG A 176 -6.95 5.18 20.37
C ARG A 176 -7.82 4.21 19.56
N LEU A 177 -7.22 3.26 18.84
CA LEU A 177 -7.93 2.33 17.98
C LEU A 177 -8.90 1.44 18.77
N PHE A 178 -8.50 0.97 19.95
CA PHE A 178 -9.32 0.16 20.83
C PHE A 178 -10.54 0.94 21.34
N SER A 179 -10.37 2.22 21.69
CA SER A 179 -11.49 3.09 22.09
C SER A 179 -12.44 3.47 20.93
N GLU A 180 -11.92 3.61 19.71
CA GLU A 180 -12.72 3.93 18.53
C GLU A 180 -13.46 2.71 17.95
N HIS A 181 -12.90 1.50 18.13
CA HIS A 181 -13.29 0.28 17.40
C HIS A 181 -13.29 -0.99 18.28
N LEU A 182 -13.78 -0.90 19.52
CA LEU A 182 -13.75 -1.96 20.54
C LEU A 182 -14.07 -3.37 19.99
N GLU A 183 -15.27 -3.58 19.45
CA GLU A 183 -15.72 -4.88 18.89
C GLU A 183 -15.13 -5.19 17.50
N SER A 184 -14.63 -4.17 16.80
CA SER A 184 -14.18 -4.28 15.40
C SER A 184 -12.66 -4.42 15.25
N THR A 185 -11.91 -4.47 16.36
CA THR A 185 -10.45 -4.55 16.35
C THR A 185 -10.00 -5.94 15.84
N PRO A 186 -9.28 -6.05 14.70
CA PRO A 186 -8.90 -7.34 14.16
C PRO A 186 -7.91 -8.09 15.07
N ARG A 187 -8.09 -9.41 15.21
CA ARG A 187 -7.24 -10.36 15.97
C ARG A 187 -5.72 -10.15 15.82
N MET A 188 -5.27 -9.74 14.64
CA MET A 188 -3.84 -9.49 14.36
C MET A 188 -3.25 -8.36 15.22
N PHE A 189 -4.05 -7.38 15.64
CA PHE A 189 -3.56 -6.30 16.48
C PHE A 189 -3.24 -6.79 17.90
N PHE A 190 -4.11 -7.60 18.51
CA PHE A 190 -3.84 -8.25 19.80
C PHE A 190 -2.58 -9.11 19.74
N ASP A 191 -2.41 -9.91 18.69
CA ASP A 191 -1.22 -10.75 18.46
C ASP A 191 0.06 -9.91 18.40
N LYS A 192 0.05 -8.76 17.69
CA LYS A 192 1.21 -7.86 17.64
C LYS A 192 1.44 -7.12 18.96
N MET A 193 0.41 -6.65 19.67
CA MET A 193 0.56 -5.98 20.97
C MET A 193 1.07 -6.92 22.06
N ILE A 194 0.53 -8.14 22.14
CA ILE A 194 1.03 -9.19 23.03
C ILE A 194 2.48 -9.54 22.67
N GLY A 195 2.84 -9.61 21.38
CA GLY A 195 4.23 -9.78 20.94
C GLY A 195 5.14 -8.63 21.39
N ILE A 196 4.69 -7.38 21.26
CA ILE A 196 5.39 -6.15 21.67
C ILE A 196 5.65 -6.12 23.18
N TYR A 197 4.69 -6.55 24.01
CA TYR A 197 4.90 -6.64 25.47
C TYR A 197 5.75 -7.85 25.87
N TYR A 198 5.59 -8.99 25.18
CA TYR A 198 6.36 -10.20 25.44
C TYR A 198 7.87 -9.99 25.22
N THR A 199 8.27 -9.32 24.14
CA THR A 199 9.70 -9.03 23.88
C THR A 199 10.32 -8.01 24.84
N ARG A 200 9.50 -7.24 25.56
CA ARG A 200 9.92 -6.23 26.55
C ARG A 200 9.71 -6.70 28.00
N GLU A 201 9.33 -7.96 28.19
CA GLU A 201 9.01 -8.57 29.49
C GLU A 201 7.95 -7.81 30.31
N MET A 202 7.07 -7.06 29.64
CA MET A 202 5.96 -6.32 30.27
C MET A 202 4.76 -7.25 30.52
N HIS A 203 4.93 -8.16 31.46
CA HIS A 203 4.00 -9.26 31.71
C HIS A 203 2.60 -8.79 32.12
N ASP A 204 2.48 -7.74 32.94
CA ASP A 204 1.18 -7.23 33.41
C ASP A 204 0.32 -6.72 32.24
N LYS A 205 0.84 -5.76 31.46
CA LYS A 205 0.17 -5.23 30.25
C LYS A 205 -0.13 -6.32 29.21
N MET A 206 0.71 -7.35 29.13
CA MET A 206 0.49 -8.51 28.26
C MET A 206 -0.71 -9.35 28.74
N PHE A 207 -0.88 -9.52 30.06
CA PHE A 207 -2.05 -10.19 30.62
C PHE A 207 -3.33 -9.36 30.50
N ASP A 208 -3.24 -8.02 30.64
CA ASP A 208 -4.38 -7.13 30.43
C ASP A 208 -4.94 -7.28 29.00
N VAL A 209 -4.10 -7.12 27.98
CA VAL A 209 -4.52 -7.28 26.56
C VAL A 209 -4.96 -8.71 26.24
N PHE A 210 -4.44 -9.72 26.94
CA PHE A 210 -4.93 -11.09 26.82
C PHE A 210 -6.32 -11.28 27.44
N ALA A 211 -6.58 -10.68 28.61
CA ALA A 211 -7.89 -10.69 29.25
C ALA A 211 -8.94 -9.95 28.41
N ASP A 212 -8.61 -8.74 27.91
CA ASP A 212 -9.45 -7.98 26.96
C ASP A 212 -9.83 -8.83 25.74
N MET A 213 -8.86 -9.57 25.20
CA MET A 213 -9.07 -10.45 24.05
C MET A 213 -10.05 -11.60 24.37
N GLU A 214 -9.94 -12.20 25.57
CA GLU A 214 -10.87 -13.25 26.01
C GLU A 214 -12.27 -12.71 26.34
N GLU A 215 -12.38 -11.51 26.91
CA GLU A 215 -13.65 -10.84 27.23
C GLU A 215 -14.43 -10.49 25.95
N LEU A 216 -13.73 -10.01 24.91
CA LEU A 216 -14.29 -9.80 23.57
C LEU A 216 -14.59 -11.11 22.81
N GLY A 217 -14.39 -12.28 23.44
CA GLY A 217 -14.66 -13.60 22.84
C GLY A 217 -13.71 -13.98 21.70
N LEU A 218 -12.62 -13.24 21.50
CA LEU A 218 -11.68 -13.46 20.40
C LEU A 218 -10.75 -14.63 20.74
N ARG A 219 -10.79 -15.70 19.93
CA ARG A 219 -9.93 -16.86 20.18
C ARG A 219 -8.44 -16.52 19.95
N PRO A 220 -7.54 -16.68 20.94
CA PRO A 220 -6.12 -16.38 20.79
C PRO A 220 -5.43 -17.23 19.71
N THR A 221 -4.35 -16.69 19.15
CA THR A 221 -3.49 -17.37 18.18
C THR A 221 -2.52 -18.33 18.90
N THR A 222 -2.04 -19.36 18.21
CA THR A 222 -1.02 -20.28 18.76
C THR A 222 0.23 -19.55 19.25
N SER A 223 0.62 -18.45 18.60
CA SER A 223 1.65 -17.49 19.05
C SER A 223 1.33 -16.91 20.42
N ILE A 224 0.16 -16.29 20.58
CA ILE A 224 -0.33 -15.74 21.86
C ILE A 224 -0.31 -16.81 22.95
N VAL A 225 -0.88 -18.00 22.69
CA VAL A 225 -0.92 -19.09 23.67
C VAL A 225 0.50 -19.56 24.05
N LYS A 226 1.44 -19.66 23.09
CA LYS A 226 2.85 -19.99 23.38
C LYS A 226 3.51 -18.91 24.24
N ASN A 227 3.34 -17.64 23.90
CA ASN A 227 3.96 -16.51 24.61
C ASN A 227 3.40 -16.38 26.04
N VAL A 228 2.08 -16.35 26.20
CA VAL A 228 1.40 -16.28 27.50
C VAL A 228 1.74 -17.50 28.36
N GLY A 229 1.78 -18.70 27.75
CA GLY A 229 2.21 -19.92 28.44
C GLY A 229 3.68 -19.90 28.87
N ALA A 230 4.57 -19.33 28.07
CA ALA A 230 5.98 -19.15 28.44
C ALA A 230 6.15 -18.17 29.62
N VAL A 231 5.38 -17.08 29.65
CA VAL A 231 5.36 -16.16 30.80
C VAL A 231 4.78 -16.82 32.06
N PHE A 232 3.70 -17.61 31.96
CA PHE A 232 3.21 -18.36 33.11
C PHE A 232 4.26 -19.33 33.68
N ARG A 233 5.05 -20.01 32.84
CA ARG A 233 6.18 -20.84 33.31
C ARG A 233 7.28 -19.99 33.97
N LYS A 234 7.71 -18.88 33.34
CA LYS A 234 8.68 -17.93 33.94
C LYS A 234 8.26 -17.43 35.33
N LEU A 235 6.97 -17.18 35.53
CA LEU A 235 6.40 -16.69 36.79
C LEU A 235 5.97 -17.81 37.76
N GLY A 236 6.28 -19.08 37.46
CA GLY A 236 5.92 -20.22 38.32
C GLY A 236 4.41 -20.55 38.42
N MET A 237 3.56 -19.93 37.59
CA MET A 237 2.10 -20.07 37.64
C MET A 237 1.61 -21.31 36.85
N MET A 238 2.07 -22.50 37.26
CA MET A 238 1.77 -23.76 36.56
C MET A 238 0.27 -24.06 36.46
N ASP A 239 -0.51 -23.81 37.52
CA ASP A 239 -1.98 -23.95 37.51
C ASP A 239 -2.67 -23.17 36.37
N LYS A 240 -2.15 -21.97 36.05
CA LYS A 240 -2.69 -21.13 34.97
C LYS A 240 -2.21 -21.62 33.61
N TYR A 241 -0.97 -22.10 33.52
CA TYR A 241 -0.42 -22.72 32.32
C TYR A 241 -1.19 -23.98 31.89
N GLU A 242 -1.53 -24.86 32.83
CA GLU A 242 -2.34 -26.05 32.57
C GLU A 242 -3.75 -25.69 32.09
N LYS A 243 -4.42 -24.74 32.77
CA LYS A 243 -5.74 -24.24 32.37
C LYS A 243 -5.71 -23.60 30.97
N LEU A 244 -4.67 -22.84 30.64
CA LEU A 244 -4.46 -22.25 29.32
C LEU A 244 -4.36 -23.33 28.23
N ASN A 245 -3.53 -24.35 28.45
CA ASN A 245 -3.35 -25.48 27.52
C ASN A 245 -4.63 -26.31 27.37
N GLN A 246 -5.40 -26.49 28.44
CA GLN A 246 -6.68 -27.19 28.42
C GLN A 246 -7.75 -26.41 27.62
N LYS A 247 -7.80 -25.08 27.79
CA LYS A 247 -8.73 -24.18 27.09
C LYS A 247 -8.36 -24.00 25.61
N TYR A 248 -7.07 -23.93 25.30
CA TYR A 248 -6.54 -23.74 23.94
C TYR A 248 -5.53 -24.82 23.54
N PRO A 249 -5.97 -26.07 23.35
CA PRO A 249 -5.09 -27.12 22.88
C PRO A 249 -4.54 -26.79 21.48
N PRO A 250 -3.27 -27.13 21.19
CA PRO A 250 -2.66 -26.84 19.90
C PRO A 250 -3.42 -27.57 18.78
N PRO A 251 -3.55 -26.94 17.59
CA PRO A 251 -4.20 -27.57 16.46
C PRO A 251 -3.44 -28.84 16.05
N LYS A 252 -4.13 -29.98 15.98
CA LYS A 252 -3.54 -31.27 15.59
C LYS A 252 -3.16 -31.36 14.11
N TRP A 253 -3.75 -30.48 13.29
CA TRP A 253 -3.64 -30.50 11.84
C TRP A 253 -3.47 -29.08 11.31
N GLU A 254 -2.54 -28.93 10.37
CA GLU A 254 -2.28 -27.72 9.61
C GLU A 254 -2.49 -27.99 8.12
N PHE A 255 -2.90 -26.97 7.37
CA PHE A 255 -2.95 -27.06 5.92
C PHE A 255 -1.71 -26.40 5.34
N ARG A 256 -0.93 -27.16 4.57
CA ARG A 256 0.24 -26.66 3.84
C ARG A 256 -0.01 -26.76 2.35
N TYR A 257 0.49 -25.79 1.59
CA TYR A 257 0.47 -25.84 0.13
C TYR A 257 1.78 -26.45 -0.34
N ILE A 258 1.70 -27.62 -0.97
CA ILE A 258 2.86 -28.36 -1.50
C ILE A 258 2.64 -28.49 -3.00
N LYS A 259 3.51 -27.89 -3.82
CA LYS A 259 3.39 -27.85 -5.28
C LYS A 259 1.99 -27.39 -5.75
N GLY A 260 1.50 -26.29 -5.15
CA GLY A 260 0.17 -25.72 -5.41
C GLY A 260 -1.02 -26.47 -4.82
N LYS A 261 -0.86 -27.72 -4.34
CA LYS A 261 -1.94 -28.53 -3.77
C LYS A 261 -2.04 -28.31 -2.26
N ARG A 262 -3.26 -28.10 -1.75
CA ARG A 262 -3.54 -27.99 -0.31
C ARG A 262 -3.55 -29.37 0.34
N VAL A 263 -2.51 -29.67 1.12
CA VAL A 263 -2.34 -30.93 1.85
C VAL A 263 -2.62 -30.71 3.34
N LYS A 264 -3.33 -31.64 3.97
CA LYS A 264 -3.55 -31.66 5.43
C LYS A 264 -2.39 -32.43 6.08
N VAL A 265 -1.55 -31.71 6.83
CA VAL A 265 -0.35 -32.25 7.49
C VAL A 265 -0.61 -32.28 9.00
N ARG A 266 -0.08 -33.29 9.71
CA ARG A 266 -0.13 -33.31 11.18
C ARG A 266 0.85 -32.26 11.72
N THR A 267 0.37 -31.40 12.59
CA THR A 267 1.19 -30.31 13.15
C THR A 267 2.33 -30.89 13.97
N LYS A 268 3.58 -30.51 13.64
CA LYS A 268 4.73 -30.82 14.49
C LYS A 268 4.63 -29.98 15.76
N GLN A 269 4.54 -30.63 16.92
CA GLN A 269 4.76 -29.95 18.20
C GLN A 269 6.26 -29.74 18.35
N SER A 270 6.70 -28.49 18.51
CA SER A 270 8.03 -28.19 19.01
C SER A 270 7.95 -28.29 20.52
N ASP A 271 8.24 -29.47 21.06
CA ASP A 271 8.33 -29.64 22.50
C ASP A 271 9.57 -28.88 23.00
N ASP A 272 9.33 -27.77 23.70
CA ASP A 272 10.36 -26.93 24.34
C ASP A 272 10.75 -27.57 25.68
N SER A 273 11.46 -28.71 25.59
CA SER A 273 12.06 -29.41 26.73
C SER A 273 13.58 -29.46 26.56
N SER A 274 14.24 -28.32 26.77
CA SER A 274 15.69 -28.27 26.96
C SER A 274 16.02 -28.62 28.41
N ASP A 275 16.09 -29.92 28.70
CA ASP A 275 16.92 -30.43 29.80
C ASP A 275 18.26 -30.86 29.20
N GLU A 276 19.35 -30.29 29.72
CA GLU A 276 20.71 -30.70 29.38
C GLU A 276 21.07 -32.02 30.06
N ASN A 277 22.05 -32.72 29.47
CA ASN A 277 22.64 -34.02 29.84
C ASN A 277 21.94 -35.26 29.27
N ASP A 278 22.43 -35.73 28.12
CA ASP A 278 23.32 -36.89 28.16
C ASP A 278 24.24 -36.92 26.94
N VAL A 279 25.50 -37.30 27.18
CA VAL A 279 26.47 -37.64 26.14
C VAL A 279 26.46 -39.15 26.03
N ASP A 280 26.07 -39.70 24.87
CA ASP A 280 26.90 -40.75 24.29
C ASP A 280 26.73 -40.97 22.79
N ASP A 281 27.87 -41.32 22.25
CA ASP A 281 28.22 -41.71 20.89
C ASP A 281 27.36 -42.87 20.33
N LEU A 282 27.02 -42.84 19.03
CA LEU A 282 27.60 -43.79 18.07
C LEU A 282 27.06 -43.68 16.63
N ASN A 283 28.00 -43.27 15.77
CA ASN A 283 28.38 -43.94 14.53
C ASN A 283 27.75 -43.54 13.18
N GLU A 284 28.63 -43.58 12.19
CA GLU A 284 28.48 -43.11 10.82
C GLU A 284 27.75 -44.11 9.93
N GLN A 285 26.99 -43.57 8.97
CA GLN A 285 27.05 -44.06 7.59
C GLN A 285 26.73 -42.88 6.67
N GLY A 286 27.77 -42.34 6.06
CA GLY A 286 27.64 -41.26 5.10
C GLY A 286 27.24 -41.77 3.72
N GLU A 287 26.59 -40.92 2.94
CA GLU A 287 26.71 -40.94 1.49
C GLU A 287 26.71 -39.51 0.99
N SER A 288 27.84 -39.09 0.43
CA SER A 288 28.04 -37.79 -0.19
C SER A 288 27.28 -37.72 -1.51
N ASN A 289 26.53 -36.64 -1.75
CA ASN A 289 26.30 -36.14 -3.10
C ASN A 289 26.27 -34.62 -3.07
N ASP A 290 27.38 -34.04 -3.49
CA ASP A 290 27.54 -32.62 -3.77
C ASP A 290 26.86 -32.29 -5.10
N SER A 291 26.10 -31.19 -5.15
CA SER A 291 25.43 -30.71 -6.36
C SER A 291 24.90 -29.29 -6.14
N ASP A 292 25.78 -28.31 -6.39
CA ASP A 292 25.37 -26.93 -6.62
C ASP A 292 24.24 -26.84 -7.65
N ASN A 293 23.21 -26.06 -7.34
CA ASN A 293 22.33 -25.49 -8.35
C ASN A 293 21.81 -24.13 -7.87
N GLU A 294 22.45 -23.08 -8.36
CA GLU A 294 21.89 -21.73 -8.32
C GLU A 294 20.59 -21.69 -9.14
N HIS A 295 19.47 -21.37 -8.49
CA HIS A 295 18.23 -21.07 -9.19
C HIS A 295 17.73 -19.67 -8.86
N ASP A 296 17.99 -18.79 -9.82
CA ASP A 296 17.56 -17.40 -9.95
C ASP A 296 16.03 -17.27 -9.76
N VAL A 297 15.61 -16.45 -8.79
CA VAL A 297 14.18 -16.25 -8.47
C VAL A 297 13.69 -14.97 -9.13
N GLN A 298 13.17 -15.11 -10.35
CA GLN A 298 12.36 -14.06 -10.96
C GLN A 298 11.00 -13.94 -10.24
N PRO A 299 10.50 -12.72 -9.97
CA PRO A 299 9.26 -12.53 -9.23
C PRO A 299 8.03 -12.78 -10.13
N ASP A 300 7.18 -13.69 -9.67
CA ASP A 300 5.96 -14.10 -10.38
C ASP A 300 4.98 -12.93 -10.61
N GLY A 301 4.45 -12.84 -11.82
CA GLY A 301 3.52 -11.78 -12.22
C GLY A 301 2.07 -12.15 -11.92
N LEU A 302 1.43 -11.41 -11.03
CA LEU A 302 -0.03 -11.45 -10.89
C LEU A 302 -0.67 -10.69 -12.06
N GLN A 303 -1.42 -11.41 -12.88
CA GLN A 303 -2.23 -10.86 -13.96
C GLN A 303 -3.49 -10.20 -13.38
N ASP A 304 -3.80 -9.00 -13.87
CA ASP A 304 -5.05 -8.30 -13.57
C ASP A 304 -6.16 -8.88 -14.47
N GLU A 305 -7.25 -9.38 -13.88
CA GLU A 305 -8.49 -9.75 -14.59
C GLU A 305 -9.28 -8.47 -14.92
N GLU A 306 -9.35 -8.07 -16.19
CA GLU A 306 -10.25 -7.01 -16.68
C GLU A 306 -11.58 -7.60 -17.16
N ASP A 307 -12.69 -6.96 -16.77
CA ASP A 307 -14.06 -7.32 -17.13
C ASP A 307 -14.27 -7.50 -18.64
N ASN A 308 -14.85 -8.64 -19.04
CA ASN A 308 -15.42 -8.82 -20.39
C ASN A 308 -16.95 -8.87 -20.36
N SER A 309 -17.56 -7.69 -20.22
CA SER A 309 -19.01 -7.51 -20.35
C SER A 309 -19.40 -7.11 -21.78
N THR A 310 -19.46 -8.06 -22.72
CA THR A 310 -20.20 -7.86 -23.98
C THR A 310 -20.83 -9.13 -24.58
N LYS A 311 -22.16 -9.19 -24.52
CA LYS A 311 -23.06 -9.27 -25.70
C LYS A 311 -23.17 -10.59 -26.51
N PHE A 312 -24.10 -11.43 -26.06
CA PHE A 312 -25.05 -12.21 -26.88
C PHE A 312 -26.40 -12.20 -26.11
N MET A 313 -27.61 -12.14 -26.68
CA MET A 313 -28.03 -12.00 -28.09
C MET A 313 -27.62 -13.12 -29.05
N GLU A 314 -28.31 -14.26 -28.95
CA GLU A 314 -29.41 -14.61 -29.87
C GLU A 314 -30.50 -15.38 -29.09
#